data_AF-A0A839JSN1-F1
#
_entry.id   AF-A0A839JSN1-F1
#
_cell.length_a   1.000
_cell.length_b   1.000
_cell.length_c   1.000
_cell.angle_alpha   90.00
_cell.angle_beta   90.00
_cell.angle_gamma   90.00
#
_symmetry.space_group_name_H-M   'P 1'
#
loop_
_entity.id
_entity.type
_entity.pdbx_description
1 polymer ?
#
loop_
_entity_poly.entity_id
_entity_poly.type
_entity_poly.pdbx_seq_one_letter_code
_entity_poly.pdbx_strand_id
1 'polypeptide(L)'
;MNRPWLNFKGTWLGKRIDYDGVYDFQCVDLAKLYLERLGFGKIGKLGNAKQVPQADLFNTGREKIVGTNDLMQGDIIIKTQGKYGHIAIVDRIVGGFVYVLEQNGSGKNSGSGTGDNAIRVQPYKLSFYDLVLRCPKIFENLQEERAAIEEALKQRRADVARGEPGAEQRLAVTLDYQRSIRYQKKSG
;
A
#
# COMPACT_ATOMS: atom_id res chain seq x y z
N MET A 1 9.07 -11.69 -14.46
CA MET A 1 8.03 -10.63 -14.48
C MET A 1 8.35 -9.60 -13.42
N ASN A 2 8.17 -8.32 -13.76
CA ASN A 2 8.32 -7.23 -12.81
C ASN A 2 7.13 -7.25 -11.83
N ARG A 3 7.40 -7.08 -10.53
CA ARG A 3 6.36 -7.02 -9.47
C ARG A 3 6.60 -5.77 -8.61
N PRO A 4 6.30 -4.56 -9.14
CA PRO A 4 6.76 -3.31 -8.54
C PRO A 4 6.39 -3.15 -7.07
N TRP A 5 5.14 -3.44 -6.71
CA TRP A 5 4.66 -3.33 -5.34
C TRP A 5 5.41 -4.27 -4.38
N LEU A 6 5.52 -5.55 -4.73
CA LEU A 6 6.20 -6.52 -3.87
C LEU A 6 7.69 -6.25 -3.75
N ASN A 7 8.33 -5.79 -4.82
CA ASN A 7 9.72 -5.36 -4.81
C ASN A 7 9.90 -4.15 -3.87
N PHE A 8 9.02 -3.16 -3.96
CA PHE A 8 9.01 -2.00 -3.06
C PHE A 8 8.82 -2.44 -1.61
N LYS A 9 7.76 -3.19 -1.31
CA LYS A 9 7.48 -3.70 0.04
C LYS A 9 8.64 -4.52 0.58
N GLY A 10 9.16 -5.49 -0.17
CA GLY A 10 10.27 -6.35 0.24
C GLY A 10 11.56 -5.57 0.50
N THR A 11 11.79 -4.48 -0.23
CA THR A 11 12.97 -3.62 -0.04
C THR A 11 12.91 -2.85 1.28
N TRP A 12 11.72 -2.43 1.72
CA TRP A 12 11.58 -1.46 2.80
C TRP A 12 10.96 -2.02 4.08
N LEU A 13 10.31 -3.18 4.04
CA LEU A 13 9.72 -3.80 5.22
C LEU A 13 10.78 -4.03 6.31
N GLY A 14 10.46 -3.62 7.54
CA GLY A 14 11.35 -3.68 8.71
C GLY A 14 12.42 -2.58 8.76
N LYS A 15 12.53 -1.73 7.74
CA LYS A 15 13.47 -0.60 7.71
C LYS A 15 12.82 0.67 8.23
N ARG A 16 13.60 1.74 8.27
CA ARG A 16 13.15 3.10 8.54
C ARG A 16 13.74 4.05 7.51
N ILE A 17 12.98 5.06 7.14
CA ILE A 17 13.39 6.09 6.19
C ILE A 17 13.08 7.47 6.75
N ASP A 18 14.07 8.34 6.76
CA ASP A 18 13.92 9.77 6.95
C ASP A 18 14.19 10.39 5.58
N TYR A 19 13.12 10.82 4.90
CA TYR A 19 13.22 11.20 3.49
C TYR A 19 13.75 12.62 3.33
N ASP A 20 13.39 13.52 4.24
CA ASP A 20 13.70 14.95 4.16
C ASP A 20 14.65 15.48 5.25
N GLY A 21 15.06 14.64 6.20
CA GLY A 21 15.91 15.02 7.32
C GLY A 21 15.17 15.74 8.44
N VAL A 22 13.83 15.71 8.45
CA VAL A 22 12.99 16.51 9.36
C VAL A 22 12.03 15.61 10.14
N TYR A 23 12.11 15.72 11.47
CA TYR A 23 11.30 14.93 12.41
C TYR A 23 11.55 13.41 12.35
N ASP A 24 12.77 12.99 11.96
CA ASP A 24 13.21 11.60 11.92
C ASP A 24 12.35 10.72 11.01
N PHE A 25 11.72 9.66 11.53
CA PHE A 25 11.06 8.63 10.73
C PHE A 25 9.54 8.77 10.82
N GLN A 26 8.91 9.48 9.88
CA GLN A 26 7.48 9.78 9.87
C GLN A 26 6.70 9.00 8.80
N CYS A 27 5.37 8.97 8.92
CA CYS A 27 4.50 8.32 7.93
C CYS A 27 4.59 8.98 6.55
N VAL A 28 4.82 10.29 6.51
CA VAL A 28 4.96 11.07 5.26
C VAL A 28 6.26 10.72 4.52
N ASP A 29 7.33 10.31 5.20
CA ASP A 29 8.60 9.92 4.55
C ASP A 29 8.43 8.72 3.64
N LEU A 30 7.72 7.70 4.13
CA LEU A 30 7.40 6.52 3.33
C LEU A 30 6.54 6.89 2.11
N ALA A 31 5.57 7.81 2.28
CA ALA A 31 4.73 8.27 1.17
C ALA A 31 5.55 9.03 0.11
N LYS A 32 6.48 9.91 0.52
CA LYS A 32 7.38 10.62 -0.39
C LYS A 32 8.27 9.67 -1.17
N LEU A 33 8.88 8.72 -0.46
CA LEU A 33 9.70 7.68 -1.08
C LEU A 33 8.90 6.89 -2.12
N TYR A 34 7.68 6.48 -1.79
CA TYR A 34 6.84 5.73 -2.72
C TYR A 34 6.44 6.56 -3.95
N LEU A 35 6.08 7.83 -3.76
CA LEU A 35 5.79 8.74 -4.88
C LEU A 35 7.02 8.92 -5.78
N GLU A 36 8.22 9.09 -5.22
CA GLU A 36 9.44 9.12 -6.03
C GLU A 36 9.59 7.83 -6.88
N ARG A 37 9.32 6.66 -6.30
CA ARG A 37 9.35 5.36 -7.03
C ARG A 37 8.24 5.19 -8.06
N LEU A 38 7.13 5.91 -7.92
CA LEU A 38 6.09 5.99 -8.93
C LEU A 38 6.46 6.95 -10.09
N GLY A 39 7.65 7.56 -10.05
CA GLY A 39 8.15 8.42 -11.13
C GLY A 39 7.83 9.91 -10.94
N PHE A 40 7.42 10.34 -9.74
CA PHE A 40 7.14 11.74 -9.46
C PHE A 40 8.40 12.61 -9.25
N GLY A 41 9.59 12.03 -9.41
CA GLY A 41 10.85 12.69 -9.09
C GLY A 41 11.01 12.94 -7.59
N LYS A 42 12.00 13.75 -7.22
CA LYS A 42 12.27 14.08 -5.82
C LYS A 42 11.11 14.90 -5.24
N ILE A 43 10.55 14.45 -4.13
CA ILE A 43 9.37 15.04 -3.52
C ILE A 43 9.76 16.16 -2.55
N GLY A 44 9.16 17.32 -2.71
CA GLY A 44 9.34 18.46 -1.82
C GLY A 44 8.56 18.34 -0.50
N LYS A 45 8.30 19.48 0.13
CA LYS A 45 7.52 19.55 1.38
C LYS A 45 6.05 19.22 1.08
N LEU A 46 5.48 18.29 1.84
CA LEU A 46 4.05 17.95 1.79
C LEU A 46 3.28 18.35 3.07
N GLY A 47 4.00 18.76 4.12
CA GLY A 47 3.41 18.97 5.45
C GLY A 47 3.08 17.65 6.16
N ASN A 48 2.17 17.72 7.13
CA ASN A 48 1.67 16.53 7.83
C ASN A 48 0.77 15.70 6.90
N ALA A 49 0.48 14.45 7.28
CA ALA A 49 -0.35 13.54 6.50
C ALA A 49 -1.69 14.14 6.04
N LYS A 50 -2.40 14.87 6.92
CA LYS A 50 -3.68 15.52 6.56
C LYS A 50 -3.57 16.65 5.52
N GLN A 51 -2.35 17.19 5.33
CA GLN A 51 -2.03 18.29 4.41
C GLN A 51 -1.55 17.80 3.03
N VAL A 52 -1.18 16.51 2.93
CA VAL A 52 -0.72 15.88 1.69
C VAL A 52 -1.73 16.05 0.55
N PRO A 53 -3.06 15.88 0.74
CA PRO A 53 -4.03 16.03 -0.35
C PRO A 53 -4.10 17.44 -0.95
N GLN A 54 -3.65 18.47 -0.22
CA GLN A 54 -3.69 19.87 -0.66
C GLN A 54 -2.41 20.28 -1.42
N ALA A 55 -1.37 19.45 -1.44
CA ALA A 55 -0.15 19.75 -2.17
C ALA A 55 -0.41 19.82 -3.69
N ASP A 56 0.24 20.77 -4.36
CA ASP A 56 0.13 20.96 -5.82
C ASP A 56 0.49 19.73 -6.62
N LEU A 57 1.36 18.88 -6.05
CA LEU A 57 1.68 17.57 -6.59
C LEU A 57 0.42 16.76 -6.90
N PHE A 58 -0.69 16.92 -6.18
CA PHE A 58 -1.91 16.15 -6.43
C PHE A 58 -2.97 16.88 -7.25
N ASN A 59 -2.69 18.06 -7.80
CA ASN A 59 -3.68 18.87 -8.52
C ASN A 59 -3.83 18.52 -10.01
N THR A 60 -2.98 17.66 -10.57
CA THR A 60 -3.04 17.24 -11.98
C THR A 60 -2.90 15.73 -12.13
N GLY A 61 -3.61 15.10 -13.07
CA GLY A 61 -3.40 13.69 -13.48
C GLY A 61 -3.50 12.63 -12.37
N ARG A 62 -4.15 12.94 -11.25
CA ARG A 62 -4.20 12.13 -10.03
C ARG A 62 -5.61 12.19 -9.46
N GLU A 63 -6.05 11.09 -8.88
CA GLU A 63 -7.36 10.96 -8.27
C GLU A 63 -7.27 11.25 -6.77
N LYS A 64 -8.13 12.16 -6.30
CA LYS A 64 -8.43 12.37 -4.87
C LYS A 64 -9.84 11.86 -4.62
N ILE A 65 -9.96 10.71 -3.98
CA ILE A 65 -11.25 10.02 -3.80
C ILE A 65 -11.63 10.08 -2.33
N VAL A 66 -12.67 10.84 -2.01
CA VAL A 66 -13.19 10.97 -0.64
C VAL A 66 -14.24 9.88 -0.39
N GLY A 67 -14.16 9.22 0.77
CA GLY A 67 -15.24 8.32 1.24
C GLY A 67 -15.51 7.11 0.34
N THR A 68 -14.47 6.49 -0.24
CA THR A 68 -14.62 5.35 -1.15
C THR A 68 -14.38 4.00 -0.48
N ASN A 69 -15.09 2.97 -0.96
CA ASN A 69 -14.82 1.55 -0.69
C ASN A 69 -14.20 0.85 -1.91
N ASP A 70 -13.70 1.61 -2.88
CA ASP A 70 -12.94 1.13 -4.03
C ASP A 70 -11.45 1.27 -3.74
N LEU A 71 -10.83 0.22 -3.20
CA LEU A 71 -9.40 0.19 -2.86
C LEU A 71 -8.65 -0.79 -3.75
N MET A 72 -7.40 -0.50 -4.03
CA MET A 72 -6.47 -1.43 -4.65
C MET A 72 -5.09 -1.37 -4.02
N GLN A 73 -4.34 -2.45 -4.19
CA GLN A 73 -2.93 -2.49 -3.83
C GLN A 73 -2.19 -1.31 -4.48
N GLY A 74 -1.38 -0.64 -3.66
CA GLY A 74 -0.61 0.54 -4.05
C GLY A 74 -1.33 1.87 -3.90
N ASP A 75 -2.65 1.89 -3.64
CA ASP A 75 -3.35 3.14 -3.27
C ASP A 75 -2.73 3.77 -2.02
N ILE A 76 -2.70 5.09 -1.96
CA ILE A 76 -2.26 5.82 -0.78
C ILE A 76 -3.51 6.26 -0.02
N ILE A 77 -3.72 5.71 1.18
CA ILE A 77 -4.86 6.07 2.02
C ILE A 77 -4.47 7.09 3.08
N ILE A 78 -5.38 8.02 3.38
CA ILE A 78 -5.16 9.10 4.32
C ILE A 78 -6.31 9.15 5.32
N LYS A 79 -5.94 9.23 6.59
CA LYS A 79 -6.81 9.65 7.68
C LYS A 79 -6.54 11.12 7.95
N THR A 80 -7.46 12.00 7.59
CA THR A 80 -7.29 13.45 7.78
C THR A 80 -7.65 13.89 9.20
N GLN A 81 -8.43 13.08 9.92
CA GLN A 81 -8.83 13.34 11.31
C GLN A 81 -7.64 13.30 12.29
N GLY A 82 -7.66 14.21 13.27
CA GLY A 82 -6.63 14.35 14.30
C GLY A 82 -5.65 15.50 14.05
N LYS A 83 -4.69 15.69 14.97
CA LYS A 83 -3.75 16.83 14.92
C LYS A 83 -2.92 16.84 13.62
N TYR A 84 -2.37 15.69 13.24
CA TYR A 84 -1.45 15.53 12.11
C TYR A 84 -2.01 14.63 10.98
N GLY A 85 -3.00 13.79 11.27
CA GLY A 85 -3.49 12.74 10.37
C GLY A 85 -2.53 11.54 10.29
N HIS A 86 -2.85 10.58 9.42
CA HIS A 86 -1.96 9.46 9.06
C HIS A 86 -2.04 9.14 7.57
N ILE A 87 -0.93 8.67 7.00
CA ILE A 87 -0.83 8.28 5.60
C ILE A 87 -0.16 6.91 5.50
N ALA A 88 -0.71 6.03 4.67
CA ALA A 88 -0.20 4.69 4.47
C ALA A 88 -0.51 4.18 3.06
N ILE A 89 0.15 3.11 2.63
CA ILE A 89 0.01 2.57 1.28
C ILE A 89 -0.65 1.18 1.36
N VAL A 90 -1.72 0.94 0.60
CA VAL A 90 -2.49 -0.31 0.64
C VAL A 90 -1.65 -1.49 0.15
N ASP A 91 -1.51 -2.51 1.00
CA ASP A 91 -0.90 -3.79 0.61
C ASP A 91 -1.95 -4.77 0.08
N ARG A 92 -3.05 -4.95 0.83
CA ARG A 92 -4.14 -5.87 0.50
C ARG A 92 -5.37 -5.61 1.37
N ILE A 93 -6.51 -6.16 0.99
CA ILE A 93 -7.77 -6.08 1.71
C ILE A 93 -8.29 -7.49 1.96
N VAL A 94 -8.47 -7.87 3.23
CA VAL A 94 -8.93 -9.20 3.63
C VAL A 94 -9.82 -9.10 4.85
N GLY A 95 -10.97 -9.78 4.83
CA GLY A 95 -11.84 -9.92 6.01
C GLY A 95 -12.39 -8.60 6.57
N GLY A 96 -12.61 -7.58 5.73
CA GLY A 96 -13.07 -6.26 6.16
C GLY A 96 -11.97 -5.35 6.75
N PHE A 97 -10.72 -5.78 6.65
CA PHE A 97 -9.54 -4.99 7.02
C PHE A 97 -8.76 -4.57 5.78
N VAL A 98 -8.26 -3.34 5.80
CA VAL A 98 -7.22 -2.86 4.89
C VAL A 98 -5.87 -3.05 5.58
N TYR A 99 -5.02 -3.86 4.97
CA TYR A 99 -3.62 -4.00 5.37
C TYR A 99 -2.82 -2.97 4.61
N VAL A 100 -2.02 -2.19 5.32
CA VAL A 100 -1.20 -1.13 4.74
C VAL A 100 0.25 -1.29 5.10
N LEU A 101 1.13 -0.86 4.20
CA LEU A 101 2.51 -0.53 4.50
C LEU A 101 2.55 0.90 5.07
N GLU A 102 3.04 1.03 6.29
CA GLU A 102 3.14 2.31 6.99
C GLU A 102 4.48 2.46 7.70
N GLN A 103 4.84 3.69 8.05
CA GLN A 103 5.90 4.02 9.00
C GLN A 103 5.30 4.91 10.09
N ASN A 104 5.80 4.79 11.33
CA ASN A 104 5.37 5.62 12.46
C ASN A 104 3.85 5.74 12.60
N GLY A 105 3.15 4.59 12.55
CA GLY A 105 1.73 4.49 12.87
C GLY A 105 1.47 4.62 14.37
N SER A 106 0.41 3.98 14.86
CA SER A 106 0.17 3.89 16.31
C SER A 106 1.22 3.01 17.00
N GLY A 107 1.92 3.53 18.00
CA GLY A 107 2.90 2.79 18.79
C GLY A 107 3.51 3.62 19.92
N LYS A 108 4.27 2.96 20.80
CA LYS A 108 5.15 3.65 21.78
C LYS A 108 6.36 4.23 21.05
N ASN A 109 6.96 5.31 21.57
CA ASN A 109 8.18 5.93 21.02
C ASN A 109 8.03 6.48 19.58
N SER A 110 6.98 7.28 19.37
CA SER A 110 6.70 7.92 18.07
C SER A 110 7.92 8.65 17.52
N GLY A 111 8.16 8.51 16.21
CA GLY A 111 9.30 9.09 15.50
C GLY A 111 10.59 8.28 15.56
N SER A 112 10.67 7.22 16.37
CA SER A 112 11.92 6.44 16.52
C SER A 112 12.31 5.59 15.30
N GLY A 113 11.35 5.26 14.43
CA GLY A 113 11.57 4.33 13.32
C GLY A 113 11.94 2.91 13.77
N THR A 114 11.71 2.55 15.04
CA THR A 114 12.02 1.23 15.60
C THR A 114 10.77 0.52 16.10
N GLY A 115 10.79 -0.81 16.11
CA GLY A 115 9.65 -1.63 16.53
C GLY A 115 8.39 -1.25 15.75
N ASP A 116 7.35 -0.84 16.48
CA ASP A 116 6.07 -0.40 15.92
C ASP A 116 6.14 0.86 15.03
N ASN A 117 7.26 1.60 15.07
CA ASN A 117 7.47 2.79 14.26
C ASN A 117 8.28 2.53 12.99
N ALA A 118 8.86 1.33 12.84
CA ALA A 118 9.51 0.91 11.60
C ALA A 118 8.47 0.71 10.50
N ILE A 119 8.94 0.59 9.26
CA ILE A 119 8.09 0.26 8.12
C ILE A 119 7.51 -1.13 8.32
N ARG A 120 6.20 -1.24 8.44
CA ARG A 120 5.50 -2.49 8.77
C ARG A 120 4.20 -2.64 7.98
N VAL A 121 3.70 -3.88 7.94
CA VAL A 121 2.34 -4.14 7.49
C VAL A 121 1.41 -4.09 8.70
N GLN A 122 0.45 -3.18 8.69
CA GLN A 122 -0.51 -2.99 9.77
C GLN A 122 -1.95 -3.14 9.25
N PRO A 123 -2.80 -3.96 9.91
CA PRO A 123 -4.22 -4.00 9.59
C PRO A 123 -4.98 -2.83 10.24
N TYR A 124 -5.89 -2.25 9.48
CA TYR A 124 -6.87 -1.29 9.96
C TYR A 124 -8.28 -1.65 9.48
N LYS A 125 -9.30 -1.24 10.24
CA LYS A 125 -10.70 -1.30 9.76
C LYS A 125 -10.85 -0.37 8.55
N LEU A 126 -11.76 -0.68 7.64
CA LEU A 126 -12.04 0.18 6.48
C LEU A 126 -12.48 1.61 6.87
N SER A 127 -13.01 1.80 8.09
CA SER A 127 -13.33 3.14 8.63
C SER A 127 -12.12 3.97 9.07
N PHE A 128 -10.90 3.48 8.87
CA PHE A 128 -9.68 4.15 9.30
C PHE A 128 -9.33 5.39 8.49
N TYR A 129 -9.55 5.34 7.18
CA TYR A 129 -9.22 6.40 6.25
C TYR A 129 -10.48 7.13 5.81
N ASP A 130 -10.31 8.36 5.32
CA ASP A 130 -11.38 9.17 4.75
C ASP A 130 -11.06 9.64 3.33
N LEU A 131 -9.83 9.45 2.86
CA LEU A 131 -9.36 9.86 1.55
C LEU A 131 -8.40 8.84 0.93
N VAL A 132 -8.47 8.69 -0.40
CA VAL A 132 -7.54 7.91 -1.22
C VAL A 132 -6.87 8.82 -2.25
N LEU A 133 -5.55 8.68 -2.39
CA LEU A 133 -4.77 9.24 -3.48
C LEU A 133 -4.32 8.11 -4.40
N ARG A 134 -4.55 8.30 -5.70
CA ARG A 134 -4.28 7.30 -6.74
C ARG A 134 -3.75 7.98 -8.00
N CYS A 135 -2.88 7.29 -8.72
CA CYS A 135 -2.34 7.74 -10.00
C CYS A 135 -2.30 6.60 -11.01
N PRO A 136 -2.18 6.89 -12.32
CA PRO A 136 -2.10 5.87 -13.37
C PRO A 136 -1.03 4.82 -13.12
N LYS A 137 0.15 5.23 -12.59
CA LYS A 137 1.24 4.29 -12.33
C LYS A 137 0.91 3.22 -11.29
N ILE A 138 0.05 3.54 -10.31
CA ILE A 138 -0.44 2.54 -9.33
C ILE A 138 -1.29 1.49 -10.05
N PHE A 139 -2.17 1.92 -10.95
CA PHE A 139 -2.99 1.00 -11.74
C PHE A 139 -2.15 0.13 -12.67
N GLU A 140 -1.15 0.70 -13.36
CA GLU A 140 -0.20 -0.07 -14.18
C GLU A 140 0.52 -1.14 -13.35
N ASN A 141 1.06 -0.77 -12.19
CA ASN A 141 1.74 -1.70 -11.29
C ASN A 141 0.81 -2.83 -10.82
N LEU A 142 -0.48 -2.53 -10.59
CA LEU A 142 -1.50 -3.54 -10.26
C LEU A 142 -1.73 -4.50 -11.42
N GLN A 143 -1.76 -4.03 -12.67
CA GLN A 143 -1.90 -4.91 -13.84
C GLN A 143 -0.69 -5.82 -14.01
N GLU A 144 0.53 -5.31 -13.81
CA GLU A 144 1.76 -6.12 -13.80
C GLU A 144 1.69 -7.24 -12.75
N GLU A 145 1.22 -6.90 -11.54
CA GLU A 145 1.04 -7.87 -10.46
C GLU A 145 -0.03 -8.92 -10.79
N ARG A 146 -1.17 -8.51 -11.36
CA ARG A 146 -2.23 -9.43 -11.79
C ARG A 146 -1.74 -10.39 -12.87
N ALA A 147 -0.97 -9.91 -13.85
CA ALA A 147 -0.38 -10.75 -14.87
C ALA A 147 0.59 -11.79 -14.27
N ALA A 148 1.42 -11.37 -13.31
CA ALA A 148 2.32 -12.27 -12.59
C ALA A 148 1.56 -13.33 -11.77
N ILE A 149 0.45 -12.96 -11.13
CA ILE A 149 -0.42 -13.89 -10.41
C ILE A 149 -1.05 -14.90 -11.37
N GLU A 150 -1.58 -14.47 -12.50
CA GLU A 150 -2.22 -15.35 -13.48
C GLU A 150 -1.24 -16.41 -14.01
N GLU A 151 -0.03 -16.00 -14.37
CA GLU A 151 0.98 -16.98 -14.81
C GLU A 151 1.32 -17.97 -13.71
N ALA A 152 1.46 -17.48 -12.49
CA ALA A 152 1.78 -18.33 -11.36
C ALA A 152 0.59 -19.21 -10.93
N LEU A 153 -0.66 -18.87 -11.29
CA LEU A 153 -1.84 -19.72 -11.12
C LEU A 153 -1.87 -20.85 -12.16
N LYS A 154 -1.47 -20.60 -13.41
CA LYS A 154 -1.36 -21.64 -14.44
C LYS A 154 -0.40 -22.74 -13.98
N GLN A 155 0.79 -22.34 -13.54
CA GLN A 155 1.79 -23.28 -13.05
C GLN A 155 1.26 -24.08 -11.85
N ARG A 156 0.69 -23.41 -10.84
CA ARG A 156 0.18 -24.09 -9.64
C ARG A 156 -0.98 -25.04 -9.92
N ARG A 157 -1.86 -24.72 -10.88
CA ARG A 157 -2.91 -25.65 -11.33
C ARG A 157 -2.30 -26.88 -11.99
N ALA A 158 -1.22 -26.73 -12.76
CA ALA A 158 -0.50 -27.85 -13.33
C ALA A 158 0.20 -28.71 -12.24
N ASP A 159 0.78 -28.08 -11.22
CA ASP A 159 1.36 -28.79 -10.05
C ASP A 159 0.30 -29.63 -9.33
N VAL A 160 -0.90 -29.09 -9.13
CA VAL A 160 -2.05 -29.82 -8.55
C VAL A 160 -2.43 -31.01 -9.42
N ALA A 161 -2.53 -30.82 -10.73
CA ALA A 161 -2.84 -31.91 -11.66
C ALA A 161 -1.78 -33.02 -11.68
N ARG A 162 -0.51 -32.69 -11.37
CA ARG A 162 0.58 -33.66 -11.21
C ARG A 162 0.62 -34.34 -9.83
N GLY A 163 -0.25 -33.96 -8.90
CA GLY A 163 -0.25 -34.49 -7.54
C GLY A 163 0.96 -34.06 -6.71
N GLU A 164 1.55 -32.90 -7.01
CA GLU A 164 2.72 -32.43 -6.27
C GLU A 164 2.37 -32.13 -4.80
N PRO A 165 3.19 -32.59 -3.83
CA PRO A 165 2.97 -32.29 -2.42
C PRO A 165 2.84 -30.79 -2.14
N GLY A 166 1.77 -30.42 -1.42
CA GLY A 166 1.47 -29.04 -1.05
C GLY A 166 0.98 -28.13 -2.19
N ALA A 167 0.76 -28.64 -3.41
CA ALA A 167 0.33 -27.83 -4.55
C ALA A 167 -1.04 -27.18 -4.33
N GLU A 168 -1.99 -27.89 -3.71
CA GLU A 168 -3.31 -27.35 -3.39
C GLU A 168 -3.23 -26.13 -2.46
N GLN A 169 -2.39 -26.22 -1.43
CA GLN A 169 -2.18 -25.09 -0.50
C GLN A 169 -1.55 -23.90 -1.22
N ARG A 170 -0.53 -24.13 -2.06
CA ARG A 170 0.09 -23.05 -2.87
C ARG A 170 -0.92 -22.39 -3.80
N LEU A 171 -1.78 -23.18 -4.42
CA LEU A 171 -2.86 -22.69 -5.28
C LEU A 171 -3.87 -21.85 -4.48
N ALA A 172 -4.34 -22.35 -3.34
CA ALA A 172 -5.28 -21.66 -2.47
C ALA A 172 -4.74 -20.30 -2.00
N VAL A 173 -3.51 -20.25 -1.50
CA VAL A 173 -2.85 -19.00 -1.06
C VAL A 173 -2.74 -17.99 -2.20
N THR A 174 -2.48 -18.45 -3.42
CA THR A 174 -2.36 -17.55 -4.59
C THR A 174 -3.70 -16.99 -5.01
N LEU A 175 -4.76 -17.81 -4.97
CA LEU A 175 -6.13 -17.39 -5.24
C LEU A 175 -6.62 -16.39 -4.17
N ASP A 176 -6.29 -16.62 -2.89
CA ASP A 176 -6.58 -15.69 -1.81
C ASP A 176 -5.87 -14.35 -2.02
N TYR A 177 -4.59 -14.40 -2.36
CA TYR A 177 -3.83 -13.19 -2.64
C TYR A 177 -4.42 -12.41 -3.82
N GLN A 178 -4.77 -13.08 -4.92
CA GLN A 178 -5.44 -12.48 -6.08
C GLN A 178 -6.70 -11.72 -5.70
N ARG A 179 -7.54 -12.29 -4.83
CA ARG A 179 -8.79 -11.65 -4.37
C ARG A 179 -8.53 -10.44 -3.46
N SER A 180 -7.36 -10.40 -2.82
CA SER A 180 -7.05 -9.39 -1.80
C SER A 180 -6.46 -8.09 -2.34
N ILE A 181 -5.94 -8.08 -3.58
CA ILE A 181 -5.26 -6.89 -4.15
C ILE A 181 -6.22 -5.86 -4.77
N ARG A 182 -7.51 -6.18 -4.88
CA ARG A 182 -8.56 -5.26 -5.32
C ARG A 182 -9.82 -5.47 -4.48
N TYR A 183 -10.31 -4.39 -3.90
CA TYR A 183 -11.55 -4.37 -3.14
C TYR A 183 -12.54 -3.43 -3.82
N GLN A 184 -13.69 -3.99 -4.19
CA GLN A 184 -14.86 -3.24 -4.62
C GLN A 184 -16.04 -3.71 -3.77
N LYS A 185 -16.51 -2.86 -2.88
CA LYS A 185 -17.77 -3.14 -2.19
C LYS A 185 -18.88 -3.19 -3.25
N LYS A 186 -19.50 -4.35 -3.44
CA LYS A 186 -20.70 -4.46 -4.27
C LYS A 186 -21.75 -3.53 -3.67
N SER A 187 -22.34 -2.66 -4.49
CA SER A 187 -23.56 -1.95 -4.13
C SER A 187 -24.60 -3.00 -3.77
N GLY A 188 -25.03 -3.00 -2.49
CA GLY A 188 -26.14 -3.82 -2.02
C GLY A 188 -27.46 -3.21 -2.42
#